data_AF-A0A0H4B9X8-F1
#
_entry.id   AF-A0A0H4B9X8-F1
#
_cell.length_a   1.000
_cell.length_b   1.000
_cell.length_c   1.000
_cell.angle_alpha   90.00
_cell.angle_beta   90.00
_cell.angle_gamma   90.00
#
_symmetry.space_group_name_H-M   'P 1'
#
loop_
_entity.id
_entity.type
_entity.pdbx_description
1 polymer ?
#
loop_
_entity_poly.entity_id
_entity_poly.type
_entity_poly.pdbx_seq_one_letter_code
_entity_poly.pdbx_strand_id
1 'polypeptide(L)'
;MLTGQHNHTFHIKPKKRRDKAYRILHMDLFSLGLCFLAMDDSFMFHERIDYTIHSAFGWKETRLSDRIDDIIVGIYGVIGAFFVFYSRSYFRFSTRFMKFAKYSLTMAFVMVACDFSPYFRLPIHVRQYLAHLEEWTKIFGGAFLLIGLLCAIEDASRHIKSQNSAID
;
A
#
# COMPACT_ATOMS: atom_id res chain seq x y z
N MET A 1 38.93 37.58 44.06
CA MET A 1 37.83 36.64 44.31
C MET A 1 36.90 36.71 43.10
N LEU A 2 37.03 35.86 42.07
CA LEU A 2 36.52 34.46 42.01
C LEU A 2 35.09 34.42 42.54
N THR A 3 34.01 34.14 41.80
CA THR A 3 33.71 33.19 40.69
C THR A 3 32.26 33.52 40.30
N GLY A 4 31.79 33.49 39.05
CA GLY A 4 31.80 32.39 38.08
C GLY A 4 30.41 32.34 37.45
N GLN A 5 30.30 32.78 36.19
CA GLN A 5 29.08 32.66 35.38
C GLN A 5 28.77 31.18 35.13
N HIS A 6 27.58 30.71 35.52
CA HIS A 6 27.04 29.44 35.03
C HIS A 6 26.02 29.71 33.91
N ASN A 7 26.52 29.79 32.68
CA ASN A 7 25.70 29.64 31.48
C ASN A 7 25.34 28.16 31.31
N HIS A 8 24.11 27.79 31.66
CA HIS A 8 23.52 26.52 31.27
C HIS A 8 23.05 26.60 29.81
N THR A 9 23.96 26.38 28.87
CA THR A 9 23.62 26.11 27.47
C THR A 9 23.05 24.69 27.37
N PHE A 10 21.73 24.56 27.54
CA PHE A 10 21.00 23.34 27.16
C PHE A 10 21.11 23.16 25.64
N HIS A 11 22.05 22.32 25.22
CA HIS A 11 22.25 21.99 23.82
C HIS A 11 21.18 20.98 23.36
N ILE A 12 19.95 21.46 23.13
CA ILE A 12 18.87 20.67 22.54
C ILE A 12 19.14 20.55 21.02
N LYS A 13 20.05 19.65 20.63
CA LYS A 13 20.23 19.24 19.22
C LYS A 13 19.11 18.24 18.82
N PRO A 14 18.71 18.21 17.54
CA PRO A 14 17.36 18.61 17.15
C PRO A 14 16.40 17.42 16.95
N LYS A 15 15.22 17.50 17.58
CA LYS A 15 14.06 16.61 17.35
C LYS A 15 13.77 16.39 15.85
N LYS A 16 13.98 17.44 15.05
CA LYS A 16 13.78 17.53 13.59
C LYS A 16 14.54 16.50 12.74
N ARG A 17 15.70 15.99 13.20
CA ARG A 17 16.54 15.04 12.40
C ARG A 17 16.07 13.59 12.53
N ARG A 18 15.53 13.20 13.70
CA ARG A 18 14.96 11.86 13.91
C ARG A 18 13.65 11.70 13.16
N ASP A 19 12.79 12.72 13.18
CA ASP A 19 11.51 12.71 12.46
C ASP A 19 11.70 12.54 10.94
N LYS A 20 12.82 13.04 10.37
CA LYS A 20 13.17 12.84 8.97
C LYS A 20 13.56 11.39 8.67
N ALA A 21 14.31 10.73 9.55
CA ALA A 21 14.71 9.33 9.37
C ALA A 21 13.53 8.37 9.45
N TYR A 22 12.62 8.55 10.42
CA TYR A 22 11.40 7.74 10.51
C TYR A 22 10.48 7.94 9.30
N ARG A 23 10.40 9.17 8.76
CA ARG A 23 9.64 9.43 7.53
C ARG A 23 10.20 8.68 6.33
N ILE A 24 11.52 8.64 6.16
CA ILE A 24 12.16 7.93 5.05
C ILE A 24 11.92 6.43 5.20
N LEU A 25 12.16 5.87 6.40
CA LEU A 25 11.96 4.44 6.66
C LEU A 25 10.53 3.97 6.36
N HIS A 26 9.51 4.75 6.73
CA HIS A 26 8.11 4.40 6.47
C HIS A 26 7.77 4.42 4.96
N MET A 27 8.36 5.32 4.18
CA MET A 27 8.16 5.39 2.73
C MET A 27 8.89 4.25 2.02
N ASP A 28 10.07 3.87 2.51
CA ASP A 28 10.85 2.75 1.98
C ASP A 28 10.13 1.41 2.24
N LEU A 29 9.60 1.21 3.45
CA LEU A 29 8.77 0.03 3.77
C LEU A 29 7.50 -0.02 2.93
N PHE A 30 6.85 1.13 2.71
CA PHE A 30 5.64 1.20 1.90
C PHE A 30 5.93 0.92 0.42
N SER A 31 7.00 1.50 -0.14
CA SER A 31 7.39 1.27 -1.53
C SER A 31 7.86 -0.16 -1.75
N LEU A 32 8.56 -0.75 -0.79
CA LEU A 32 8.95 -2.17 -0.82
C LEU A 32 7.73 -3.08 -0.79
N GLY A 33 6.73 -2.79 0.06
CA GLY A 33 5.48 -3.54 0.11
C GLY A 33 4.69 -3.46 -1.21
N LEU A 34 4.62 -2.27 -1.83
CA LEU A 34 4.01 -2.09 -3.14
C LEU A 34 4.78 -2.82 -4.25
N CYS A 35 6.11 -2.79 -4.19
CA CYS A 35 6.96 -3.47 -5.15
C CYS A 35 6.80 -5.00 -5.03
N PHE A 36 6.75 -5.53 -3.82
CA PHE A 36 6.43 -6.92 -3.56
C PHE A 36 5.06 -7.31 -4.13
N LEU A 37 4.03 -6.50 -3.88
CA LEU A 37 2.68 -6.76 -4.40
C LEU A 37 2.64 -6.74 -5.93
N ALA A 38 3.34 -5.81 -6.58
CA ALA A 38 3.44 -5.77 -8.04
C ALA A 38 4.24 -6.94 -8.63
N MET A 39 5.29 -7.39 -7.93
CA MET A 39 6.01 -8.61 -8.29
C MET A 39 5.14 -9.86 -8.12
N ASP A 40 4.39 -9.95 -7.03
CA ASP A 40 3.46 -11.05 -6.77
C ASP A 40 2.43 -11.17 -7.89
N ASP A 41 1.83 -10.06 -8.32
CA ASP A 41 0.89 -10.00 -9.45
C ASP A 41 1.56 -10.38 -10.79
N SER A 42 2.79 -9.91 -11.05
CA SER A 42 3.49 -10.18 -12.31
C SER A 42 4.02 -11.61 -12.45
N PHE A 43 4.47 -12.21 -11.34
CA PHE A 43 5.03 -13.55 -11.31
C PHE A 43 4.03 -14.62 -10.87
N MET A 44 2.83 -14.18 -10.46
CA MET A 44 1.76 -15.00 -9.89
C MET A 44 2.32 -15.88 -8.77
N PHE A 45 3.06 -15.26 -7.83
CA PHE A 45 3.70 -15.99 -6.74
C PHE A 45 2.67 -16.65 -5.83
N HIS A 46 1.55 -15.99 -5.55
CA HIS A 46 0.40 -16.58 -4.85
C HIS A 46 -0.12 -17.85 -5.56
N GLU A 47 -0.35 -17.79 -6.87
CA GLU A 47 -0.84 -18.93 -7.66
C GLU A 47 0.16 -20.09 -7.68
N ARG A 48 1.47 -19.80 -7.75
CA ARG A 48 2.53 -20.83 -7.68
C ARG A 48 2.61 -21.47 -6.30
N ILE A 49 2.37 -20.72 -5.24
CA ILE A 49 2.36 -21.24 -3.87
C ILE A 49 1.17 -22.17 -3.71
N ASP A 50 -0.03 -21.78 -4.17
CA ASP A 50 -1.21 -22.64 -4.15
C ASP A 50 -0.94 -23.93 -4.94
N TYR A 51 -0.49 -23.82 -6.19
CA TYR A 51 -0.15 -24.99 -7.01
C TYR A 51 0.88 -25.92 -6.34
N THR A 52 1.88 -25.35 -5.68
CA THR A 52 2.91 -26.13 -4.97
C THR A 52 2.32 -26.83 -3.74
N ILE A 53 1.47 -26.17 -2.97
CA ILE A 53 0.77 -26.77 -1.83
C ILE A 53 -0.15 -27.89 -2.31
N HIS A 54 -0.89 -27.67 -3.40
CA HIS A 54 -1.75 -28.66 -4.02
C HIS A 54 -0.99 -29.90 -4.47
N SER A 55 0.13 -29.69 -5.15
CA SER A 55 1.03 -30.76 -5.60
C SER A 55 1.66 -31.51 -4.42
N ALA A 56 2.04 -30.81 -3.35
CA ALA A 56 2.66 -31.41 -2.17
C ALA A 56 1.69 -32.22 -1.29
N PHE A 57 0.43 -31.78 -1.17
CA PHE A 57 -0.59 -32.45 -0.34
C PHE A 57 -1.49 -33.42 -1.14
N GLY A 58 -1.32 -33.51 -2.46
CA GLY A 58 -2.13 -34.37 -3.33
C GLY A 58 -3.62 -33.98 -3.34
N TRP A 59 -3.93 -32.74 -2.96
CA TRP A 59 -5.29 -32.22 -2.98
C TRP A 59 -5.66 -31.82 -4.40
N LYS A 60 -6.79 -32.33 -4.91
CA LYS A 60 -7.38 -31.82 -6.14
C LYS A 60 -7.62 -30.32 -5.98
N GLU A 61 -7.30 -29.54 -7.01
CA GLU A 61 -7.82 -28.18 -7.20
C GLU A 61 -9.33 -28.27 -6.98
N THR A 62 -9.76 -27.73 -5.84
CA THR A 62 -11.16 -27.67 -5.47
C THR A 62 -11.47 -26.19 -5.34
N ARG A 63 -12.73 -25.80 -5.55
CA ARG A 63 -13.22 -24.41 -5.41
C ARG A 63 -12.91 -23.74 -4.05
N LEU A 64 -12.29 -24.47 -3.12
CA LEU A 64 -11.87 -24.03 -1.81
C LEU A 64 -10.43 -23.53 -1.80
N SER A 65 -9.54 -24.06 -2.65
CA SER A 65 -8.15 -23.60 -2.77
C SER A 65 -7.99 -22.37 -3.64
N ASP A 66 -8.72 -22.30 -4.77
CA ASP A 66 -8.81 -21.08 -5.60
C ASP A 66 -9.13 -19.83 -4.74
N ARG A 67 -9.84 -20.02 -3.62
CA ARG A 67 -10.24 -18.94 -2.70
C ARG A 67 -9.18 -18.56 -1.68
N ILE A 68 -8.19 -19.41 -1.45
CA ILE A 68 -7.09 -19.10 -0.53
C ILE A 68 -6.26 -17.96 -1.12
N ASP A 69 -6.10 -17.92 -2.44
CA ASP A 69 -5.41 -16.83 -3.15
C ASP A 69 -6.14 -15.49 -2.95
N ASP A 70 -7.46 -15.45 -3.12
CA ASP A 70 -8.26 -14.24 -2.88
C ASP A 70 -8.19 -13.76 -1.43
N ILE A 71 -8.15 -14.70 -0.48
CA ILE A 71 -7.98 -14.39 0.95
C ILE A 71 -6.59 -13.83 1.22
N ILE A 72 -5.54 -14.39 0.62
CA ILE A 72 -4.15 -13.91 0.76
C ILE A 72 -4.03 -12.48 0.22
N VAL A 73 -4.55 -12.22 -0.98
CA VAL A 73 -4.58 -10.89 -1.58
C VAL A 73 -5.40 -9.92 -0.73
N GLY A 74 -6.56 -10.36 -0.21
CA GLY A 74 -7.38 -9.60 0.72
C GLY A 74 -6.63 -9.22 2.00
N ILE A 75 -5.86 -10.15 2.59
CA ILE A 75 -5.02 -9.90 3.76
C ILE A 75 -3.93 -8.87 3.45
N TYR A 76 -3.24 -8.98 2.31
CA TYR A 76 -2.27 -7.97 1.89
C TYR A 76 -2.91 -6.58 1.74
N GLY A 77 -4.10 -6.51 1.16
CA GLY A 77 -4.90 -5.29 1.06
C GLY A 77 -5.22 -4.68 2.44
N VAL A 78 -5.64 -5.51 3.40
CA VAL A 78 -5.95 -5.06 4.77
C VAL A 78 -4.70 -4.59 5.51
N ILE A 79 -3.59 -5.32 5.42
CA ILE A 79 -2.31 -4.93 6.04
C ILE A 79 -1.82 -3.61 5.44
N GLY A 80 -1.88 -3.47 4.11
CA GLY A 80 -1.53 -2.23 3.41
C GLY A 80 -2.42 -1.05 3.84
N ALA A 81 -3.73 -1.25 3.90
CA ALA A 81 -4.68 -0.24 4.36
C ALA A 81 -4.44 0.15 5.82
N PHE A 82 -4.18 -0.83 6.69
CA PHE A 82 -3.83 -0.61 8.09
C PHE A 82 -2.54 0.19 8.23
N PHE A 83 -1.51 -0.14 7.45
CA PHE A 83 -0.25 0.58 7.43
C PHE A 83 -0.42 2.05 7.01
N VAL A 84 -1.22 2.30 5.96
CA VAL A 84 -1.55 3.66 5.50
C VAL A 84 -2.35 4.42 6.57
N PHE A 85 -3.30 3.76 7.23
CA PHE A 85 -4.12 4.38 8.27
C PHE A 85 -3.31 4.73 9.52
N TYR A 86 -2.46 3.81 9.99
CA TYR A 86 -1.56 4.03 11.12
C TYR A 86 -0.52 5.12 10.79
N SER A 87 0.03 5.08 9.58
CA SER A 87 1.00 6.06 9.09
C SER A 87 0.34 7.33 8.54
N ARG A 88 -0.97 7.57 8.73
CA ARG A 88 -1.66 8.72 8.09
C ARG A 88 -0.99 10.05 8.44
N SER A 89 -0.45 10.18 9.66
CA SER A 89 0.23 11.39 10.11
C SER A 89 1.47 11.72 9.27
N TYR A 90 2.13 10.68 8.74
CA TYR A 90 3.33 10.82 7.90
C TYR A 90 2.99 11.13 6.45
N PHE A 91 1.86 10.64 5.94
CA PHE A 91 1.38 10.91 4.58
C PHE A 91 0.61 12.24 4.43
N ARG A 92 0.38 12.99 5.52
CA ARG A 92 -0.30 14.30 5.49
C ARG A 92 0.39 15.36 4.61
N PHE A 93 1.63 15.14 4.17
CA PHE A 93 2.31 16.05 3.25
C PHE A 93 1.72 16.03 1.83
N SER A 94 1.09 14.94 1.40
CA SER A 94 0.46 14.83 0.08
C SER A 94 -1.02 14.46 0.21
N THR A 95 -1.88 15.47 0.18
CA THR A 95 -3.33 15.27 0.11
C THR A 95 -3.75 14.61 -1.20
N ARG A 96 -2.96 14.77 -2.26
CA ARG A 96 -3.15 14.13 -3.57
C ARG A 96 -2.97 12.62 -3.47
N PHE A 97 -1.89 12.15 -2.87
CA PHE A 97 -1.65 10.73 -2.61
C PHE A 97 -2.81 10.08 -1.86
N MET A 98 -3.26 10.71 -0.75
CA MET A 98 -4.34 10.14 0.07
C MET A 98 -5.67 9.98 -0.69
N LYS A 99 -5.98 10.87 -1.64
CA LYS A 99 -7.17 10.75 -2.49
C LYS A 99 -7.05 9.54 -3.41
N PHE A 100 -5.93 9.39 -4.10
CA PHE A 100 -5.69 8.27 -5.02
C PHE A 100 -5.57 6.92 -4.30
N ALA A 101 -4.89 6.89 -3.15
CA ALA A 101 -4.81 5.70 -2.30
C ALA A 101 -6.21 5.27 -1.82
N LYS A 102 -7.10 6.22 -1.48
CA LYS A 102 -8.49 5.91 -1.16
C LYS A 102 -9.23 5.31 -2.35
N TYR A 103 -9.09 5.86 -3.56
CA TYR A 103 -9.73 5.30 -4.75
C TYR A 103 -9.22 3.89 -5.07
N SER A 104 -7.90 3.68 -4.97
CA SER A 104 -7.29 2.36 -5.13
C SER A 104 -7.84 1.35 -4.12
N LEU A 105 -7.91 1.73 -2.84
CA LEU A 105 -8.47 0.88 -1.79
C LEU A 105 -9.97 0.57 -2.04
N THR A 106 -10.76 1.55 -2.45
CA THR A 106 -12.16 1.33 -2.82
C THR A 106 -12.27 0.34 -3.97
N MET A 107 -11.43 0.46 -5.00
CA MET A 107 -11.44 -0.49 -6.12
C MET A 107 -11.07 -1.90 -5.68
N ALA A 108 -10.09 -2.05 -4.78
CA ALA A 108 -9.75 -3.37 -4.21
C ALA A 108 -10.93 -4.00 -3.45
N PHE A 109 -11.70 -3.21 -2.68
CA PHE A 109 -12.91 -3.72 -2.03
C PHE A 109 -14.00 -4.12 -3.04
N VAL A 110 -14.17 -3.35 -4.12
CA VAL A 110 -15.14 -3.69 -5.17
C VAL A 110 -14.73 -4.97 -5.89
N MET A 111 -13.44 -5.14 -6.21
CA MET A 111 -12.89 -6.36 -6.79
C MET A 111 -13.24 -7.57 -5.92
N VAL A 112 -12.85 -7.54 -4.64
CA VAL A 112 -13.12 -8.63 -3.69
C VAL A 112 -14.62 -8.91 -3.60
N ALA A 113 -15.48 -7.88 -3.59
CA ALA A 113 -16.94 -8.07 -3.58
C ALA A 113 -17.48 -8.73 -4.87
N CYS A 114 -16.87 -8.46 -6.02
CA CYS A 114 -17.23 -9.09 -7.30
C CYS A 114 -16.84 -10.57 -7.32
N ASP A 115 -15.72 -10.92 -6.70
CA ASP A 115 -15.27 -12.32 -6.59
C ASP A 115 -16.22 -13.18 -5.73
N PHE A 116 -16.91 -12.59 -4.75
CA PHE A 116 -17.99 -13.29 -4.03
C PHE A 116 -19.25 -13.58 -4.89
N SER A 117 -19.31 -13.13 -6.14
CA SER A 117 -20.48 -13.33 -7.03
C SER A 117 -20.98 -14.78 -7.18
N PRO A 118 -20.14 -15.84 -7.13
CA PRO A 118 -20.61 -17.23 -7.22
C PRO A 118 -21.42 -17.69 -6.01
N TYR A 119 -21.31 -17.01 -4.86
CA TYR A 119 -22.10 -17.34 -3.64
C TYR A 119 -23.53 -16.86 -3.74
N PHE A 120 -23.74 -15.75 -4.43
CA PHE A 120 -25.08 -15.27 -4.73
C PHE A 120 -25.63 -16.12 -5.87
N ARG A 121 -26.85 -16.65 -5.74
CA ARG A 121 -27.53 -17.44 -6.80
C ARG A 121 -27.96 -16.52 -7.96
N LEU A 122 -27.00 -15.79 -8.52
CA LEU A 122 -27.21 -14.81 -9.57
C LEU A 122 -27.34 -15.49 -10.93
N PRO A 123 -28.08 -14.86 -11.86
CA PRO A 123 -28.13 -15.31 -13.24
C PRO A 123 -26.73 -15.35 -13.88
N ILE A 124 -26.54 -16.25 -14.86
CA ILE A 124 -25.25 -16.46 -15.54
C ILE A 124 -24.73 -15.16 -16.20
N HIS A 125 -25.62 -14.40 -16.84
CA HIS A 125 -25.27 -13.12 -17.46
C HIS A 125 -24.75 -12.10 -16.44
N VAL A 126 -25.35 -12.02 -15.24
CA VAL A 126 -24.89 -11.11 -14.18
C VAL A 126 -23.50 -11.50 -13.69
N ARG A 127 -23.21 -12.80 -13.56
CA ARG A 127 -21.89 -13.29 -13.17
C ARG A 127 -20.80 -12.94 -14.18
N GLN A 128 -21.09 -13.01 -15.48
CA GLN A 128 -20.13 -12.59 -16.51
C GLN A 128 -19.82 -11.09 -16.44
N TYR A 129 -20.82 -10.25 -16.20
CA TYR A 129 -20.58 -8.82 -16.00
C TYR A 129 -19.76 -8.53 -14.74
N LEU A 130 -20.00 -9.27 -13.64
CA LEU A 130 -19.24 -9.13 -12.40
C LEU A 130 -17.79 -9.57 -12.57
N ALA A 131 -17.53 -10.66 -13.30
CA ALA A 131 -16.16 -11.05 -13.66
C ALA A 131 -15.47 -9.93 -14.46
N HIS A 132 -16.08 -9.41 -15.54
CA HIS A 132 -15.47 -8.29 -16.25
C HIS A 132 -15.22 -7.07 -15.36
N LEU A 133 -16.16 -6.74 -14.47
CA LEU A 133 -16.01 -5.63 -13.54
C LEU A 133 -14.84 -5.84 -12.58
N GLU A 134 -14.63 -7.07 -12.11
CA GLU A 134 -13.49 -7.47 -11.29
C GLU A 134 -12.16 -7.13 -11.97
N GLU A 135 -11.94 -7.61 -13.20
CA GLU A 135 -10.72 -7.30 -13.98
C GLU A 135 -10.52 -5.79 -14.17
N TRP A 136 -11.58 -5.05 -14.50
CA TRP A 136 -11.47 -3.59 -14.61
C TRP A 136 -11.05 -2.95 -13.29
N THR A 137 -11.63 -3.39 -12.18
CA THR A 137 -11.31 -2.83 -10.85
C THR A 137 -9.88 -3.14 -10.41
N LYS A 138 -9.31 -4.30 -10.78
CA LYS A 138 -7.88 -4.59 -10.58
C LYS A 138 -7.00 -3.57 -11.31
N ILE A 139 -7.26 -3.38 -12.61
CA ILE A 139 -6.47 -2.46 -13.46
C ILE A 139 -6.59 -1.02 -12.97
N PHE A 140 -7.81 -0.52 -12.72
CA PHE A 140 -8.01 0.85 -12.24
C PHE A 140 -7.48 1.05 -10.82
N GLY A 141 -7.64 0.05 -9.95
CA GLY A 141 -7.11 0.08 -8.59
C GLY A 141 -5.59 0.23 -8.57
N GLY A 142 -4.88 -0.56 -9.39
CA GLY A 142 -3.43 -0.44 -9.57
C GLY A 142 -3.02 0.90 -10.18
N ALA A 143 -3.72 1.36 -11.22
CA ALA A 143 -3.44 2.64 -11.87
C ALA A 143 -3.57 3.83 -10.91
N PHE A 144 -4.63 3.87 -10.08
CA PHE A 144 -4.78 4.92 -9.07
C PHE A 144 -3.66 4.88 -8.04
N LEU A 145 -3.25 3.69 -7.59
CA LEU A 145 -2.16 3.55 -6.64
C LEU A 145 -0.84 4.11 -7.20
N LEU A 146 -0.53 3.78 -8.45
CA LEU A 146 0.65 4.26 -9.16
C LEU A 146 0.63 5.79 -9.32
N ILE A 147 -0.49 6.36 -9.77
CA ILE A 147 -0.64 7.82 -9.90
C ILE A 147 -0.51 8.51 -8.53
N GLY A 148 -1.07 7.91 -7.49
CA GLY A 148 -0.92 8.37 -6.12
C GLY A 148 0.55 8.41 -5.70
N LEU A 149 1.31 7.33 -5.95
CA LEU A 149 2.73 7.24 -5.62
C LEU A 149 3.55 8.28 -6.37
N LEU A 150 3.29 8.49 -7.67
CA LEU A 150 3.93 9.54 -8.46
C LEU A 150 3.67 10.94 -7.87
N CYS A 151 2.42 11.21 -7.46
CA CYS A 151 2.07 12.46 -6.78
C CYS A 151 2.83 12.61 -5.44
N ALA A 152 2.98 11.54 -4.68
CA ALA A 152 3.74 11.56 -3.42
C ALA A 152 5.22 11.88 -3.66
N ILE A 153 5.83 11.29 -4.69
CA ILE A 153 7.23 11.54 -5.07
C ILE A 153 7.40 12.99 -5.54
N GLU A 154 6.48 13.50 -6.37
CA GLU A 154 6.50 14.89 -6.83
C GLU A 154 6.43 15.87 -5.65
N ASP A 155 5.51 15.67 -4.71
CA ASP A 155 5.34 16.50 -3.52
C ASP A 155 6.59 16.44 -2.60
N ALA A 156 7.19 15.25 -2.45
CA ALA A 156 8.42 15.08 -1.68
C ALA A 156 9.60 15.82 -2.32
N SER A 157 9.74 15.75 -3.65
CA SER A 157 10.79 16.44 -4.41
C SER A 157 10.67 17.96 -4.29
N ARG A 158 9.46 18.51 -4.40
CA ARG A 158 9.19 19.95 -4.21
C ARG A 158 9.58 20.41 -2.80
N HIS A 159 9.28 19.62 -1.77
CA HIS A 159 9.67 19.92 -0.40
C HIS A 159 11.19 19.97 -0.22
N ILE A 160 11.94 19.04 -0.80
CA ILE A 160 13.42 19.03 -0.72
C ILE A 160 14.00 20.28 -1.39
N LYS A 161 13.51 20.63 -2.59
CA LYS A 161 13.97 21.81 -3.33
C LYS A 161 13.76 23.11 -2.52
N SER A 162 12.60 23.26 -1.88
CA SER A 162 12.30 24.43 -1.04
C SER A 162 13.20 24.57 0.18
N GLN A 163 13.71 23.46 0.74
CA GLN A 163 14.63 23.50 1.89
C GLN A 163 16.03 23.92 1.48
N ASN A 164 16.50 23.51 0.30
CA ASN A 164 17.84 23.87 -0.18
C ASN A 164 17.92 25.36 -0.56
N SER A 165 16.88 25.91 -1.20
CA SER A 165 16.81 27.34 -1.55
C SER A 165 16.66 28.30 -0.37
N ALA A 166 16.46 27.80 0.86
CA ALA A 166 16.37 28.62 2.07
C ALA A 166 17.70 28.65 2.86
N ILE A 167 18.72 27.92 2.39
CA ILE A 167 20.05 27.83 3.01
C ILE A 167 21.08 28.65 2.23
N ASP A 168 20.78 28.99 0.98
CA ASP A 168 21.55 29.91 0.12
C ASP A 168 21.04 31.35 0.28
#